data_AF-A0A498E1Q5-F1
#
_entry.id   AF-A0A498E1Q5-F1
#
_cell.length_a   1.000
_cell.length_b   1.000
_cell.length_c   1.000
_cell.angle_alpha   90.00
_cell.angle_beta   90.00
_cell.angle_gamma   90.00
#
_symmetry.space_group_name_H-M   'P 1'
#
loop_
_entity.id
_entity.type
_entity.pdbx_description
1 polymer ?
#
loop_
_entity_poly.entity_id
_entity_poly.type
_entity_poly.pdbx_seq_one_letter_code
_entity_poly.pdbx_strand_id
1 'polypeptide(L)' 'MVFRKLRNHDGTPLVALDRDDLVLDGVIAADEDDREDQNMHVQRLGKGVYVVRPVPEDGPIQPLHETNLL' A
#
# COMPACT_ATOMS: atom_id res chain seq x y z
N MET A 1 7.57 -10.87 -10.54
CA MET A 1 6.16 -10.98 -10.07
C MET A 1 6.13 -12.02 -8.97
N VAL A 2 5.68 -11.65 -7.77
CA VAL A 2 5.67 -12.51 -6.58
C VAL A 2 4.25 -12.62 -6.05
N PHE A 3 3.80 -13.84 -5.73
CA PHE A 3 2.50 -14.05 -5.11
C PHE A 3 2.61 -13.93 -3.59
N ARG A 4 1.75 -13.11 -2.99
CA ARG A 4 1.60 -12.97 -1.53
C ARG A 4 0.26 -13.56 -1.10
N LYS A 5 0.21 -14.10 0.13
CA LYS A 5 -1.02 -14.67 0.70
C LYS A 5 -1.90 -13.55 1.27
N LEU A 6 -3.21 -13.64 1.01
CA LEU A 6 -4.22 -12.90 1.78
C LEU A 6 -4.40 -13.59 3.13
N ARG A 7 -4.12 -12.87 4.21
CA ARG A 7 -4.25 -13.35 5.59
C ARG A 7 -5.44 -12.65 6.25
N ASN A 8 -6.07 -13.34 7.19
CA ASN A 8 -7.04 -12.71 8.09
C ASN A 8 -6.31 -12.33 9.38
N HIS A 9 -6.46 -11.09 9.80
CA HIS A 9 -5.96 -10.57 11.08
C HIS A 9 -7.12 -9.85 11.77
N ASP A 10 -7.69 -10.50 12.80
CA ASP A 10 -8.81 -9.97 13.59
C ASP A 10 -10.02 -9.50 12.75
N GLY A 11 -10.35 -10.27 11.70
CA GLY A 11 -11.44 -9.96 10.77
C GLY A 11 -11.04 -9.02 9.63
N THR A 12 -9.82 -8.48 9.66
CA THR A 12 -9.28 -7.60 8.63
C THR A 12 -8.41 -8.38 7.64
N PRO A 13 -8.71 -8.33 6.34
CA PRO A 13 -7.87 -8.94 5.33
C PRO A 13 -6.56 -8.16 5.14
N LEU A 14 -5.42 -8.84 5.25
CA LEU A 14 -4.08 -8.27 5.11
C LEU A 14 -3.26 -9.00 4.05
N VAL A 15 -2.46 -8.23 3.30
CA VAL A 15 -1.41 -8.74 2.43
C VAL A 15 -0.10 -8.11 2.89
N ALA A 16 0.87 -8.94 3.28
CA ALA A 16 2.19 -8.46 3.67
C ALA A 16 3.05 -8.19 2.42
N LEU A 17 3.55 -6.96 2.30
CA LEU A 17 4.53 -6.56 1.28
C LEU A 17 5.95 -6.84 1.77
N ASP A 18 6.94 -6.77 0.87
CA ASP A 18 8.34 -6.94 1.27
C ASP A 18 8.85 -5.66 1.92
N ARG A 19 9.55 -5.78 3.06
CA ARG A 19 10.11 -4.58 3.71
C ARG A 19 11.25 -4.01 2.85
N ASP A 20 12.11 -4.87 2.31
CA ASP A 20 13.30 -4.42 1.61
C ASP A 20 12.94 -3.72 0.28
N ASP A 21 11.93 -4.24 -0.43
CA ASP A 21 11.38 -3.58 -1.63
C ASP A 21 10.79 -2.21 -1.28
N LEU A 22 10.04 -2.11 -0.18
CA LEU A 22 9.43 -0.85 0.25
C LEU A 22 10.47 0.20 0.70
N VAL A 23 11.56 -0.23 1.35
CA VAL A 23 12.69 0.65 1.68
C VAL A 23 13.38 1.13 0.41
N LEU A 24 13.65 0.21 -0.53
CA LEU A 24 14.29 0.53 -1.80
C LEU A 24 13.49 1.54 -2.61
N ASP A 25 12.16 1.41 -2.62
CA ASP A 25 11.23 2.31 -3.29
C ASP A 25 10.95 3.60 -2.50
N GLY A 26 11.53 3.75 -1.30
CA GLY A 26 11.37 4.94 -0.44
C GLY A 26 9.96 5.10 0.15
N VAL A 27 9.16 4.03 0.18
CA VAL A 27 7.81 4.03 0.79
C VAL A 27 7.92 4.07 2.31
N ILE A 28 8.93 3.39 2.85
CA ILE A 28 9.31 3.41 4.27
C ILE A 28 10.79 3.79 4.41
N ALA A 29 11.17 4.43 5.51
CA ALA A 29 12.56 4.77 5.75
C ALA A 29 13.40 3.53 6.11
N ALA A 30 14.70 3.56 5.80
CA ALA A 30 15.60 2.43 6.06
C ALA A 30 15.92 2.26 7.55
N ASP A 31 15.86 3.35 8.31
CA ASP A 31 16.27 3.50 9.71
C ASP A 31 15.10 3.58 10.70
N GLU A 32 13.86 3.67 10.21
CA GLU A 32 12.68 3.56 11.07
C GLU A 32 12.31 2.09 11.24
N ASP A 33 12.38 1.63 12.49
CA ASP A 33 11.88 0.30 12.84
C ASP A 33 10.35 0.25 12.74
N ASP A 34 9.64 1.30 13.17
CA ASP A 34 8.18 1.27 13.25
C ASP A 34 7.58 2.67 13.10
N ARG A 35 6.97 2.99 11.96
CA ARG A 35 5.86 3.95 11.96
C ARG A 35 4.58 3.17 12.17
N GLU A 36 4.17 3.02 13.43
CA GLU A 36 2.80 2.58 13.76
C GLU A 36 1.73 3.54 13.19
N ASP A 37 2.13 4.75 12.76
CA ASP A 37 1.21 5.83 12.39
C ASP A 37 1.27 6.29 10.91
N GLN A 38 1.97 5.58 10.01
CA GLN A 38 1.97 5.97 8.59
C GLN A 38 0.58 5.73 7.96
N ASN A 39 -0.11 6.81 7.63
CA ASN A 39 -1.38 6.72 6.92
C ASN A 39 -1.17 6.29 5.47
N MET A 40 -1.90 5.26 5.05
CA MET A 40 -1.92 4.76 3.68
C MET A 40 -3.29 5.03 3.07
N HIS A 41 -3.30 5.56 1.85
CA HIS A 41 -4.51 5.73 1.07
C HIS A 41 -4.74 4.51 0.17
N VAL A 42 -5.89 3.88 0.35
CA VAL A 42 -6.32 2.71 -0.42
C VAL A 42 -7.39 3.14 -1.42
N GLN A 43 -7.08 3.05 -2.71
CA GLN A 43 -8.02 3.34 -3.79
C GLN A 43 -8.35 2.08 -4.58
N ARG A 44 -9.63 1.82 -4.79
CA ARG A 44 -10.09 0.79 -5.74
C ARG A 44 -10.10 1.36 -7.15
N LEU A 45 -9.41 0.70 -8.10
CA LEU A 45 -9.40 1.08 -9.52
C LEU A 45 -10.28 0.18 -10.40
N GLY A 46 -10.74 -0.95 -9.86
CA GLY A 46 -11.54 -1.93 -10.58
C GLY A 46 -11.98 -3.07 -9.67
N LYS A 47 -12.66 -4.09 -10.19
CA LYS A 47 -13.03 -5.27 -9.40
C LYS A 47 -11.77 -6.05 -9.02
N GLY A 48 -11.47 -6.12 -7.72
CA GLY A 48 -10.30 -6.85 -7.20
C GLY A 48 -8.96 -6.14 -7.39
N VAL A 49 -8.96 -4.90 -7.90
CA VAL A 49 -7.74 -4.13 -8.16
C VAL A 49 -7.71 -2.91 -7.23
N TYR A 50 -6.69 -2.87 -6.38
CA TYR A 50 -6.49 -1.83 -5.39
C TYR A 50 -5.08 -1.27 -5.52
N VAL A 51 -4.96 0.04 -5.37
CA VAL A 51 -3.70 0.76 -5.29
C VAL A 51 -3.58 1.33 -3.87
N VAL A 52 -2.45 1.04 -3.23
CA VAL A 52 -2.12 1.52 -1.88
C VAL A 52 -0.95 2.49 -2.02
N ARG A 53 -1.09 3.69 -1.45
CA ARG A 53 -0.07 4.76 -1.55
C ARG A 53 0.15 5.44 -0.20
N PRO A 54 1.38 5.83 0.16
CA PRO A 54 1.61 6.64 1.34
C PRO A 54 0.91 8.00 1.21
N VAL A 55 0.37 8.51 2.32
CA VAL A 55 -0.15 9.88 2.38
C VAL A 55 1.01 10.84 2.62
N PRO A 56 1.30 11.76 1.67
CA PRO A 56 2.31 12.78 1.90
C PRO A 56 1.83 13.77 2.96
N GLU A 57 2.77 14.30 3.76
CA GLU A 57 2.46 15.28 4.81
C GLU A 57 1.87 16.59 4.23
N ASP A 58 2.20 16.93 2.99
CA ASP A 58 1.95 18.25 2.38
C ASP A 58 0.79 18.33 1.37
N GLY A 59 -0.16 17.38 1.34
CA GLY A 59 -1.38 17.62 0.56
C GLY A 59 -2.24 16.42 0.17
N PRO A 60 -3.37 16.69 -0.53
CA PRO A 60 -4.31 15.65 -0.91
C PRO A 60 -3.73 14.72 -1.97
N ILE A 61 -3.98 13.42 -1.82
CA ILE A 61 -3.66 12.43 -2.86
C ILE A 61 -4.68 12.55 -3.99
N GLN A 62 -4.19 12.82 -5.21
CA GLN A 62 -5.06 12.79 -6.37
C GLN A 62 -5.50 11.34 -6.68
N PRO A 63 -6.81 11.09 -6.87
CA PRO A 63 -7.30 9.79 -7.31
C PRO A 63 -6.72 9.44 -8.67
N LEU A 64 -6.25 8.19 -8.82
CA LEU A 64 -5.91 7.67 -10.14
C LEU A 64 -7.22 7.34 -10.89
N HIS A 65 -7.24 7.56 -12.20
CA HIS A 65 -8.39 7.18 -13.01
C HIS A 65 -8.53 5.66 -13.07
N GLU A 66 -9.77 5.18 -13.11
CA GLU A 66 -10.05 3.78 -13.40
C GLU A 66 -9.37 3.43 -14.73
N THR A 67 -8.46 2.47 -14.66
CA THR A 67 -7.76 1.96 -15.84
C THR A 67 -8.43 0.65 -16.19
N ASN A 68 -8.78 0.44 -17.47
CA ASN A 68 -9.13 -0.88 -17.98
C ASN A 68 -7.87 -1.77 -17.94
N LEU A 69 -7.50 -2.22 -16.75
CA LEU A 69 -6.41 -3.17 -16.51
C LEU A 69 -6.96 -4.59 -16.69
N LEU A 70 -7.42 -4.91 -17.89
CA LEU A 70 -7.72 -6.27 -18.33
C LEU A 70 -7.36 -6.42 -19.81
#